data_AF-A0A914XFK4-F1
#
_entry.id   AF-A0A914XFK4-F1
#
_cell.length_a   1.000
_cell.length_b   1.000
_cell.length_c   1.000
_cell.angle_alpha   90.00
_cell.angle_beta   90.00
_cell.angle_gamma   90.00
#
_symmetry.space_group_name_H-M   'P 1'
#
loop_
_entity.id
_entity.type
_entity.pdbx_description
1 polymer ?
#
loop_
_entity_poly.entity_id
_entity_poly.type
_entity_poly.pdbx_seq_one_letter_code
_entity_poly.pdbx_strand_id
1 'polypeptide(L)'
;MTSFLGYTENLLGAWQLARKAGRMHTNQKFLEQNQTKETNYFDKVSDAFIERLIPYLTGELEEVLPAGAEKKKVRFANNYSQVMIAEIWERFFTTLSQQLTESFESEMKKQNTAASQQALAPHQHMEEAVRKKKKIQERIDNESEMGTGSYAENKPPEELFEDPF
;
A
#
# COMPACT_ATOMS: atom_id res chain seq x y z
N MET A 1 -9.20 -5.03 -2.47
CA MET A 1 -9.74 -4.50 -1.20
C MET A 1 -11.18 -4.93 -0.98
N THR A 2 -12.09 -4.74 -1.95
CA THR A 2 -13.48 -5.24 -1.88
C THR A 2 -13.55 -6.76 -1.62
N SER A 3 -12.67 -7.57 -2.21
CA SER A 3 -12.61 -9.02 -1.90
C SER A 3 -12.20 -9.31 -0.46
N PHE A 4 -11.29 -8.52 0.12
CA PHE A 4 -10.91 -8.69 1.53
C PHE A 4 -12.04 -8.34 2.47
N LEU A 5 -12.83 -7.31 2.16
CA LEU A 5 -13.93 -6.87 3.01
C LEU A 5 -15.21 -7.71 2.83
N GLY A 6 -15.55 -8.03 1.58
CA GLY A 6 -16.85 -8.62 1.23
C GLY A 6 -16.84 -10.11 0.92
N TYR A 7 -15.67 -10.76 0.84
CA TYR A 7 -15.58 -12.20 0.58
C TYR A 7 -14.77 -12.95 1.62
N THR A 8 -13.52 -12.52 1.88
CA THR A 8 -12.64 -13.24 2.82
C THR A 8 -12.73 -12.72 4.26
N GLU A 9 -13.51 -11.66 4.50
CA GLU A 9 -13.62 -10.97 5.80
C GLU A 9 -12.27 -10.61 6.46
N ASN A 10 -11.23 -10.45 5.65
CA ASN A 10 -9.89 -10.09 6.09
C ASN A 10 -9.79 -8.58 6.33
N LEU A 11 -10.41 -8.11 7.42
CA LEU A 11 -10.44 -6.70 7.81
C LEU A 11 -9.04 -6.15 8.06
N LEU A 12 -8.18 -6.95 8.71
CA LEU A 12 -6.80 -6.56 8.99
C LEU A 12 -6.00 -6.34 7.70
N GLY A 13 -6.12 -7.27 6.74
CA GLY A 13 -5.46 -7.17 5.44
C GLY A 13 -5.94 -5.98 4.62
N ALA A 14 -7.27 -5.70 4.62
CA ALA A 14 -7.81 -4.51 3.98
C ALA A 14 -7.27 -3.21 4.61
N TRP A 15 -7.24 -3.14 5.94
CA TRP A 15 -6.71 -1.98 6.66
C TRP A 15 -5.21 -1.78 6.43
N GLN A 16 -4.42 -2.85 6.49
CA GLN A 16 -2.99 -2.82 6.20
C GLN A 16 -2.71 -2.40 4.75
N LEU A 17 -3.51 -2.88 3.79
CA LEU A 17 -3.39 -2.52 2.38
C LEU A 17 -3.59 -1.01 2.18
N ALA A 18 -4.67 -0.45 2.73
CA ALA A 18 -4.94 1.00 2.64
C ALA A 18 -3.79 1.81 3.24
N ARG A 19 -3.33 1.46 4.44
CA ARG A 19 -2.24 2.19 5.10
C ARG A 19 -0.89 2.00 4.40
N LYS A 20 -0.63 0.83 3.82
CA LYS A 20 0.58 0.59 3.01
C LYS A 20 0.56 1.48 1.77
N ALA A 21 -0.59 1.58 1.09
CA ALA A 21 -0.73 2.47 -0.05
C ALA A 21 -0.46 3.93 0.35
N GLY A 22 -1.06 4.45 1.42
CA GLY A 22 -0.83 5.84 1.86
C GLY A 22 0.64 6.14 2.15
N ARG A 23 1.35 5.23 2.84
CA ARG A 23 2.81 5.35 3.05
C ARG A 23 3.58 5.37 1.73
N MET A 24 3.24 4.49 0.79
CA MET A 24 3.95 4.42 -0.51
C MET A 24 3.79 5.70 -1.34
N HIS A 25 2.70 6.44 -1.15
CA HIS A 25 2.46 7.70 -1.85
C HIS A 25 3.36 8.85 -1.38
N THR A 26 4.08 8.72 -0.25
CA THR A 26 5.10 9.73 0.13
C THR A 26 6.25 9.80 -0.86
N ASN A 27 6.49 8.74 -1.63
CA ASN A 27 7.47 8.73 -2.71
C ASN A 27 7.02 9.54 -3.95
N GLN A 28 5.76 9.98 -4.01
CA GLN A 28 5.25 10.81 -5.09
C GLN A 28 5.57 12.27 -4.78
N LYS A 29 6.58 12.84 -5.46
CA LYS A 29 7.05 14.23 -5.24
C LYS A 29 5.93 15.27 -5.28
N PHE A 30 4.95 15.08 -6.15
CA PHE A 30 3.80 15.98 -6.22
C PHE A 30 3.01 15.98 -4.90
N LEU A 31 2.69 14.79 -4.35
CA LEU A 31 1.97 14.69 -3.09
C LEU A 31 2.85 15.14 -1.92
N GLU A 32 4.12 14.76 -1.91
CA GLU A 32 5.10 15.19 -0.91
C GLU A 32 5.09 16.72 -0.71
N GLN A 33 5.00 17.48 -1.80
CA GLN A 33 5.07 18.94 -1.80
C GLN A 33 3.71 19.63 -1.61
N ASN A 34 2.63 19.00 -2.05
CA ASN A 34 1.33 19.67 -2.19
C ASN A 34 0.22 19.10 -1.29
N GLN A 35 0.41 17.92 -0.68
CA GLN A 35 -0.58 17.32 0.21
C GLN A 35 -0.59 18.07 1.55
N THR A 36 -1.71 18.73 1.85
CA THR A 36 -1.94 19.43 3.12
C THR A 36 -3.34 19.14 3.65
N LYS A 37 -3.63 19.58 4.88
CA LYS A 37 -5.00 19.48 5.44
C LYS A 37 -6.03 20.24 4.61
N GLU A 38 -5.64 21.34 3.98
CA GLU A 38 -6.50 22.17 3.14
C GLU A 38 -6.61 21.59 1.72
N THR A 39 -5.57 20.91 1.26
CA THR A 39 -5.51 20.29 -0.07
C THR A 39 -5.19 18.81 0.06
N ASN A 40 -6.23 18.03 0.39
CA ASN A 40 -6.14 16.58 0.45
C ASN A 40 -6.50 15.97 -0.91
N TYR A 41 -5.49 15.49 -1.64
CA TYR A 41 -5.71 14.86 -2.94
C TYR A 41 -6.38 13.48 -2.85
N PHE A 42 -6.25 12.77 -1.73
CA PHE A 42 -6.97 11.52 -1.51
C PHE A 42 -8.46 11.76 -1.38
N ASP A 43 -8.87 12.80 -0.64
CA ASP A 43 -10.28 13.19 -0.53
C ASP A 43 -10.82 13.62 -1.89
N LYS A 44 -10.13 14.51 -2.62
CA LYS A 44 -10.56 14.94 -3.97
C LYS A 44 -10.79 13.78 -4.94
N VAL A 45 -9.94 12.76 -4.89
CA VAL A 45 -10.10 11.55 -5.72
C VAL A 45 -11.28 10.72 -5.21
N SER A 46 -11.39 10.50 -3.91
CA SER A 46 -12.54 9.80 -3.31
C SER A 46 -13.86 10.48 -3.62
N ASP A 47 -13.95 11.80 -3.52
CA ASP A 47 -15.13 12.60 -3.86
C ASP A 47 -15.52 12.39 -5.32
N ALA A 48 -14.55 12.42 -6.24
CA ALA A 48 -14.80 12.14 -7.65
C ALA A 48 -15.31 10.70 -7.89
N PHE A 49 -14.83 9.73 -7.11
CA PHE A 49 -15.36 8.36 -7.14
C PHE A 49 -16.78 8.28 -6.57
N ILE A 50 -17.06 8.96 -5.46
CA ILE A 50 -18.40 9.02 -4.86
C ILE A 50 -19.38 9.59 -5.88
N GLU A 51 -19.06 10.73 -6.50
CA GLU A 51 -19.93 11.40 -7.47
C GLU A 51 -20.14 10.58 -8.75
N ARG A 52 -19.10 9.89 -9.24
CA ARG A 52 -19.15 9.24 -10.56
C ARG A 52 -19.44 7.76 -10.52
N LEU A 53 -18.94 7.03 -9.53
CA LEU A 53 -19.04 5.57 -9.47
C LEU A 53 -20.35 5.11 -8.83
N ILE A 54 -20.81 5.79 -7.78
CA ILE A 54 -22.03 5.39 -7.04
C ILE A 54 -23.24 5.29 -7.97
N PRO A 55 -23.51 6.23 -8.91
CA PRO A 55 -24.65 6.11 -9.82
C PRO A 55 -24.61 4.84 -10.68
N TYR A 56 -23.43 4.33 -11.05
CA TYR A 56 -23.33 3.04 -11.74
C TYR A 56 -23.59 1.85 -10.81
N LEU A 57 -23.18 1.96 -9.54
CA LEU A 57 -23.38 0.91 -8.54
C LEU A 57 -24.84 0.80 -8.08
N THR A 58 -25.58 1.92 -8.06
CA THR A 58 -27.02 1.96 -7.76
C THR A 58 -27.89 1.62 -8.98
N GLY A 59 -27.30 1.56 -10.17
CA GLY A 59 -27.99 1.33 -11.44
C GLY A 59 -28.75 2.55 -11.97
N GLU A 60 -28.48 3.74 -11.44
CA GLU A 60 -29.00 5.02 -11.95
C GLU A 60 -28.37 5.36 -13.31
N LEU A 61 -27.08 5.09 -13.46
CA LEU A 61 -26.36 5.18 -14.73
C LEU A 61 -26.03 3.78 -15.24
N GLU A 62 -26.23 3.57 -16.54
CA GLU A 62 -25.76 2.38 -17.23
C GLU A 62 -24.46 2.67 -17.96
N GLU A 63 -23.53 1.71 -17.93
CA GLU A 63 -22.31 1.79 -18.74
C GLU A 63 -22.68 1.75 -20.23
N VAL A 64 -22.18 2.71 -21.00
CA VAL A 64 -22.38 2.75 -22.45
C VAL A 64 -21.51 1.67 -23.07
N LEU A 65 -22.10 0.49 -23.27
CA LEU A 65 -21.42 -0.61 -23.91
C LEU A 65 -21.29 -0.36 -25.42
N PRO A 66 -20.14 -0.70 -26.04
CA PRO A 66 -20.02 -0.71 -27.49
C PRO A 66 -21.09 -1.61 -28.11
N ALA A 67 -21.59 -1.22 -29.30
CA ALA A 67 -22.64 -1.96 -30.00
C ALA A 67 -22.25 -3.44 -30.16
N GLY A 68 -23.03 -4.34 -29.54
CA GLY A 68 -22.81 -5.79 -29.56
C GLY A 68 -22.24 -6.40 -28.29
N ALA A 69 -21.86 -5.61 -27.27
CA ALA A 69 -21.46 -6.16 -25.98
C ALA A 69 -22.68 -6.53 -25.12
N GLU A 70 -22.74 -7.80 -24.68
CA GLU A 70 -23.76 -8.26 -23.75
C GLU A 70 -23.56 -7.60 -22.37
N LYS A 71 -24.64 -7.01 -21.84
CA LYS A 71 -24.68 -6.56 -20.45
C LYS A 71 -24.47 -7.75 -19.52
N LYS A 72 -23.31 -7.85 -18.87
CA LYS A 72 -23.17 -8.72 -17.70
C LYS A 72 -24.10 -8.18 -16.63
N LYS A 73 -25.26 -8.83 -16.46
CA LYS A 73 -26.20 -8.52 -15.37
C LYS A 73 -25.45 -8.61 -14.05
N VAL A 74 -25.19 -7.46 -13.43
CA VAL A 74 -24.61 -7.37 -12.10
C VAL A 74 -25.64 -7.96 -11.13
N ARG A 75 -25.40 -9.18 -10.65
CA ARG A 75 -26.37 -9.99 -9.88
C ARG A 75 -26.64 -9.47 -8.46
N PHE A 76 -26.02 -8.37 -8.04
CA PHE A 76 -26.11 -7.88 -6.66
C PHE A 76 -27.40 -7.12 -6.33
N ALA A 77 -28.23 -6.78 -7.33
CA ALA A 77 -29.28 -5.76 -7.18
C ALA A 77 -30.64 -6.24 -6.65
N ASN A 78 -30.87 -7.52 -6.39
CA ASN A 78 -32.24 -7.95 -6.07
C ASN A 78 -32.70 -7.66 -4.62
N ASN A 79 -31.79 -7.38 -3.68
CA ASN A 79 -32.15 -7.22 -2.26
C ASN A 79 -31.65 -5.94 -1.56
N TYR A 80 -30.80 -5.11 -2.19
CA TYR A 80 -30.28 -3.89 -1.58
C TYR A 80 -30.94 -2.65 -2.18
N SER A 81 -31.37 -1.70 -1.34
CA SER A 81 -31.89 -0.42 -1.82
C SER A 81 -30.76 0.43 -2.38
N GLN A 82 -31.08 1.29 -3.35
CA GLN A 82 -30.11 2.25 -3.91
C GLN A 82 -29.49 3.12 -2.82
N VAL A 83 -30.30 3.57 -1.86
CA VAL A 83 -29.86 4.35 -0.70
C VAL A 83 -28.81 3.58 0.12
N MET A 84 -29.06 2.30 0.42
CA MET A 84 -28.11 1.48 1.17
C MET A 84 -26.79 1.31 0.44
N ILE A 85 -26.84 1.08 -0.88
CA ILE A 85 -25.64 0.96 -1.71
C ILE A 85 -24.84 2.27 -1.66
N ALA A 86 -25.51 3.41 -1.89
CA ALA A 86 -24.86 4.72 -1.87
C ALA A 86 -24.19 5.01 -0.53
N GLU A 87 -24.90 4.85 0.58
CA GLU A 87 -24.36 5.11 1.92
C GLU A 87 -23.14 4.24 2.26
N ILE A 88 -23.17 2.95 1.91
CA ILE A 88 -22.05 2.03 2.18
C ILE A 88 -20.82 2.45 1.39
N TRP A 89 -20.99 2.78 0.11
CA TRP A 89 -19.87 3.17 -0.74
C TRP A 89 -19.30 4.53 -0.37
N GLU A 90 -20.14 5.49 0.00
CA GLU A 90 -19.71 6.78 0.53
C GLU A 90 -18.85 6.58 1.78
N ARG A 91 -19.35 5.82 2.78
CA ARG A 91 -18.57 5.50 3.99
C ARG A 91 -17.28 4.77 3.67
N PHE A 92 -17.28 3.86 2.71
CA PHE A 92 -16.09 3.15 2.28
C PHE A 92 -15.02 4.09 1.72
N PHE A 93 -15.38 4.99 0.78
CA PHE A 93 -14.43 5.92 0.17
C PHE A 93 -13.92 6.97 1.16
N THR A 94 -14.78 7.47 2.05
CA THR A 94 -14.40 8.40 3.12
C THR A 94 -13.45 7.75 4.13
N THR A 95 -13.73 6.50 4.54
CA THR A 95 -12.83 5.77 5.45
C THR A 95 -11.50 5.47 4.77
N LEU A 96 -11.53 5.12 3.47
CA LEU A 96 -10.33 4.84 2.71
C LEU A 96 -9.43 6.09 2.58
N SER A 97 -9.99 7.24 2.21
CA SER A 97 -9.20 8.47 2.08
C SER A 97 -8.62 8.89 3.42
N GLN A 98 -9.36 8.75 4.52
CA GLN A 98 -8.85 8.98 5.86
C GLN A 98 -7.65 8.08 6.18
N GLN A 99 -7.75 6.77 5.94
CA GLN A 99 -6.64 5.85 6.23
C GLN A 99 -5.40 6.09 5.33
N LEU A 100 -5.60 6.48 4.08
CA LEU A 100 -4.52 6.92 3.19
C LEU A 100 -3.84 8.17 3.73
N THR A 101 -4.63 9.18 4.11
CA THR A 101 -4.15 10.47 4.63
C THR A 101 -3.33 10.30 5.91
N GLU A 102 -3.89 9.62 6.92
CA GLU A 102 -3.21 9.42 8.20
C GLU A 102 -1.89 8.66 8.05
N SER A 103 -1.86 7.65 7.18
CA SER A 103 -0.66 6.85 6.95
C SER A 103 0.39 7.60 6.12
N PHE A 104 -0.04 8.41 5.16
CA PHE A 104 0.82 9.32 4.41
C PHE A 104 1.47 10.36 5.34
N GLU A 105 0.67 11.06 6.15
CA GLU A 105 1.16 12.09 7.08
C GLU A 105 2.13 11.52 8.12
N SER A 106 1.81 10.33 8.66
CA SER A 106 2.67 9.63 9.60
C SER A 106 4.04 9.30 8.99
N GLU A 107 4.06 8.87 7.73
CA GLU A 107 5.31 8.52 7.05
C GLU A 107 6.11 9.75 6.64
N MET A 108 5.46 10.80 6.13
CA MET A 108 6.09 12.10 5.87
C MET A 108 6.79 12.66 7.10
N LYS A 109 6.12 12.61 8.27
CA LYS A 109 6.69 13.09 9.53
C LYS A 109 7.95 12.29 9.93
N LYS A 110 7.95 10.97 9.72
CA LYS A 110 9.12 10.13 10.00
C LYS A 110 10.29 10.47 9.08
N GLN A 111 10.03 10.60 7.78
CA GLN A 111 11.06 10.95 6.79
C GLN A 111 11.69 12.31 7.11
N ASN A 112 10.88 13.32 7.39
CA ASN A 112 11.35 14.65 7.76
C ASN A 112 12.16 14.66 9.06
N THR A 113 11.72 13.89 10.07
CA THR A 113 12.45 13.76 11.34
C THR A 113 13.80 13.09 11.13
N ALA A 114 13.85 12.00 10.35
CA ALA A 114 15.08 11.29 10.04
C ALA A 114 16.07 12.18 9.26
N ALA A 115 15.58 12.93 8.27
CA ALA A 115 16.39 13.88 7.51
C ALA A 115 16.96 15.01 8.41
N SER A 116 16.14 15.53 9.33
CA SER A 116 16.57 16.55 10.30
C SER A 116 17.64 16.02 11.26
N GLN A 117 17.47 14.81 11.80
CA GLN A 117 18.48 14.16 12.64
C GLN A 117 19.80 13.96 11.87
N GLN A 118 19.73 13.54 10.60
CA GLN A 118 20.91 13.43 9.74
C GLN A 118 21.62 14.77 9.52
N ALA A 119 20.87 15.85 9.36
CA ALA A 119 21.43 17.19 9.21
C ALA A 119 22.06 17.72 10.51
N LEU A 120 21.49 17.40 11.67
CA LEU A 120 21.96 17.87 12.98
C LEU A 120 23.17 17.09 13.50
N ALA A 121 23.30 15.80 13.17
CA ALA A 121 24.39 14.95 13.61
C ALA A 121 24.98 14.11 12.46
N PRO A 122 25.51 14.74 11.38
CA PRO A 122 25.97 14.02 10.20
C PRO A 122 27.15 13.07 10.50
N HIS A 123 27.99 13.43 11.47
CA HIS A 123 29.12 12.62 11.92
C HIS A 123 28.68 11.28 12.53
N GLN A 124 27.57 11.24 13.28
CA GLN A 124 27.04 10.00 13.86
C GLN A 124 26.61 9.01 12.77
N HIS A 125 25.96 9.51 11.71
CA HIS A 125 25.57 8.67 10.57
C HIS A 125 26.78 8.20 9.73
N MET A 126 27.81 9.04 9.57
CA MET A 126 29.06 8.61 8.93
C MET A 126 29.75 7.52 9.73
N GLU A 127 29.86 7.66 11.05
CA GLU A 127 30.47 6.64 11.93
C GLU A 127 29.70 5.32 11.91
N GLU A 128 28.37 5.35 11.91
CA GLU A 128 27.53 4.17 11.76
C GLU A 128 27.70 3.49 10.39
N ALA A 129 27.78 4.27 9.31
CA ALA A 129 28.00 3.75 7.96
C ALA A 129 29.38 3.10 7.84
N VAL A 130 30.41 3.71 8.43
CA VAL A 130 31.77 3.14 8.50
C VAL A 130 31.77 1.86 9.33
N ARG A 131 31.11 1.82 10.49
CA ARG A 131 30.96 0.60 11.31
C ARG A 131 30.21 -0.52 10.57
N LYS A 132 29.14 -0.20 9.86
CA LYS A 132 28.40 -1.18 9.04
C LYS A 132 29.25 -1.73 7.91
N LYS A 133 29.96 -0.87 7.17
CA LYS A 133 30.93 -1.30 6.15
C LYS A 133 32.02 -2.18 6.72
N LYS A 134 32.58 -1.81 7.88
CA LYS A 134 33.60 -2.60 8.57
C LYS A 134 33.08 -3.98 8.98
N LYS A 135 31.87 -4.09 9.53
CA LYS A 135 31.25 -5.39 9.85
C LYS A 135 30.97 -6.27 8.63
N ILE A 136 30.58 -5.67 7.50
CA ILE A 136 30.35 -6.41 6.25
C ILE A 136 31.69 -6.89 5.70
N GLN A 137 32.71 -6.04 5.72
CA GLN A 137 34.06 -6.40 5.30
C GLN A 137 34.62 -7.53 6.19
N GLU A 138 34.50 -7.43 7.52
CA GLU A 138 34.90 -8.49 8.45
C GLU A 138 34.15 -9.81 8.21
N ARG A 139 32.88 -9.78 7.77
CA ARG A 139 32.17 -11.01 7.37
C ARG A 139 32.72 -11.61 6.09
N ILE A 140 32.98 -10.80 5.08
CA ILE A 140 33.54 -11.25 3.79
C ILE A 140 34.97 -11.77 3.99
N ASP A 141 35.77 -11.09 4.80
CA ASP A 141 37.13 -11.50 5.14
C ASP A 141 37.11 -12.82 5.92
N ASN A 142 36.21 -12.99 6.91
CA ASN A 142 36.04 -14.27 7.60
C ASN A 142 35.54 -15.40 6.68
N GLU A 143 34.67 -15.11 5.72
CA GLU A 143 34.19 -16.08 4.72
C GLU A 143 35.27 -16.44 3.69
N SER A 144 36.20 -15.53 3.38
CA SER A 144 37.30 -15.75 2.45
C SER A 144 38.57 -16.32 3.10
N GLU A 145 38.79 -16.08 4.39
CA GLU A 145 39.80 -16.75 5.22
C GLU A 145 39.41 -18.21 5.55
N MET A 146 38.13 -18.57 5.45
CA MET A 146 37.66 -19.96 5.32
C MET A 146 37.93 -20.53 3.91
N GLY A 147 39.15 -20.33 3.40
CA GLY A 147 39.60 -20.89 2.14
C GLY A 147 39.44 -22.41 2.10
N THR A 148 38.76 -22.90 1.07
CA THR A 148 39.03 -24.20 0.43
C THR A 148 39.21 -25.39 1.38
N GLY A 149 38.19 -25.72 2.15
CA GLY A 149 38.04 -27.03 2.78
C GLY A 149 36.96 -27.82 2.04
N SER A 150 37.34 -28.86 1.30
CA SER A 150 36.41 -29.78 0.67
C SER A 150 35.48 -30.40 1.71
N TYR A 151 34.20 -30.04 1.68
CA TYR A 151 33.13 -30.93 2.15
C TYR A 151 32.02 -30.87 1.11
N ALA A 152 32.12 -31.80 0.16
CA ALA A 152 30.94 -32.31 -0.49
C ALA A 152 30.09 -32.98 0.59
N GLU A 153 29.08 -32.29 1.11
CA GLU A 153 28.03 -32.93 1.88
C GLU A 153 26.67 -32.49 1.34
N ASN A 154 25.99 -33.50 0.81
CA ASN A 154 24.68 -33.51 0.18
C ASN A 154 23.67 -32.60 0.89
N LYS A 155 23.27 -31.50 0.27
CA LYS A 155 21.96 -30.90 0.54
C LYS A 155 20.92 -31.66 -0.29
N PRO A 156 19.84 -32.22 0.32
CA PRO A 156 18.70 -32.67 -0.45
C PRO A 156 18.09 -31.46 -1.19
N PRO A 157 17.47 -31.66 -2.37
CA PRO A 157 16.92 -30.57 -3.15
C PRO A 157 15.87 -29.82 -2.33
N GLU A 158 15.98 -28.50 -2.34
CA GLU A 158 15.09 -27.54 -1.73
C GLU A 158 13.66 -27.79 -2.25
N GLU A 159 12.76 -28.27 -1.38
CA GLU A 159 11.33 -28.29 -1.69
C GLU A 159 10.87 -26.84 -1.77
N LEU A 160 10.55 -26.40 -2.99
CA LEU A 160 9.78 -25.20 -3.25
C LEU A 160 8.42 -25.35 -2.56
N PHE A 161 8.32 -24.87 -1.33
CA PHE A 161 7.02 -24.54 -0.76
C PHE A 161 6.50 -23.31 -1.49
N GLU A 162 5.63 -23.55 -2.48
CA GLU A 162 4.69 -22.55 -2.96
C GLU A 162 3.84 -22.12 -1.74
N ASP A 163 4.00 -20.87 -1.34
CA ASP A 163 3.23 -20.26 -0.25
C ASP A 163 1.74 -20.16 -0.67
N PRO A 164 0.80 -20.84 0.01
CA PRO A 164 -0.60 -20.76 -0.32
C PRO A 164 -1.33 -19.77 0.61
N PHE A 165 -0.93 -18.49 0.59
CA PHE A 165 -1.71 -17.37 1.16
C PHE A 165 -1.50 -16.06 0.39
#